data_AF-A0AAN6P6L1-F1
#
_entry.id   AF-A0AAN6P6L1-F1
#
_cell.length_a   1.000
_cell.length_b   1.000
_cell.length_c   1.000
_cell.angle_alpha   90.00
_cell.angle_beta   90.00
_cell.angle_gamma   90.00
#
_symmetry.space_group_name_H-M   'P 1'
#
loop_
_entity.id
_entity.type
_entity.pdbx_description
1 polymer ?
#
loop_
_entity_poly.entity_id
_entity_poly.type
_entity_poly.pdbx_seq_one_letter_code
_entity_poly.pdbx_strand_id
1 'polypeptide(L)'
;MKFTTLLTLCATAAAQAAQTDYFFRFAGGNAIINGQRLRGNNSISYYSPGVTRPPYNPDDHFMRLSTNASACSPAAVLTVVPTHPHPPPVPGYYGLSDKEGVPDAYRLVYTYRVAEDYGAGFRYTEWQLRRTGEAGRVLLRYPVAGGGEWKWIAVREMSGGAGDVEKWVPWYVKRSAANAAKLAEWDFESVDLELVQAKGGVNSQAPGGVDE
;
A
#
# COMPACT_ATOMS: atom_id res chain seq x y z
N MET A 1 11.84 66.23 -12.27
CA MET A 1 11.65 64.99 -13.07
C MET A 1 11.31 63.87 -12.08
N LYS A 2 10.14 63.24 -12.22
CA LYS A 2 9.66 62.18 -11.33
C LYS A 2 10.10 60.83 -11.94
N PHE A 3 10.88 60.05 -11.19
CA PHE A 3 11.23 58.68 -11.54
C PHE A 3 10.09 57.75 -11.08
N THR A 4 9.44 57.09 -12.02
CA THR A 4 8.42 56.08 -11.73
C THR A 4 9.11 54.73 -11.65
N THR A 5 9.25 54.19 -10.45
CA THR A 5 9.77 52.84 -10.22
C THR A 5 8.67 51.83 -10.55
N LEU A 6 8.86 51.03 -11.60
CA LEU A 6 8.01 49.87 -11.88
C LEU A 6 8.33 48.77 -10.85
N LEU A 7 7.38 48.46 -9.96
CA LEU A 7 7.42 47.26 -9.13
C LEU A 7 7.03 46.05 -9.99
N THR A 8 7.99 45.19 -10.29
CA THR A 8 7.74 43.88 -10.89
C THR A 8 7.12 42.98 -9.82
N LEU A 9 5.80 42.75 -9.88
CA LEU A 9 5.14 41.70 -9.14
C LEU A 9 5.66 40.34 -9.64
N CYS A 10 6.51 39.68 -8.84
CA CYS A 10 6.71 38.25 -9.00
C CYS A 10 5.44 37.55 -8.50
N ALA A 11 4.53 37.25 -9.42
CA ALA A 11 3.46 36.31 -9.17
C ALA A 11 4.08 34.95 -8.91
N THR A 12 4.12 34.53 -7.65
CA THR A 12 4.40 33.15 -7.28
C THR A 12 3.21 32.31 -7.73
N ALA A 13 3.28 31.77 -8.95
CA ALA A 13 2.48 30.61 -9.29
C ALA A 13 2.92 29.49 -8.34
N ALA A 14 2.14 29.25 -7.29
CA ALA A 14 2.22 28.00 -6.55
C ALA A 14 1.82 26.91 -7.53
N ALA A 15 2.80 26.34 -8.24
CA ALA A 15 2.60 25.11 -8.98
C ALA A 15 2.13 24.08 -7.96
N GLN A 16 0.84 23.76 -8.02
CA GLN A 16 0.24 22.70 -7.23
C GLN A 16 1.01 21.45 -7.63
N ALA A 17 1.90 20.98 -6.75
CA ALA A 17 2.71 19.81 -7.02
C ALA A 17 1.76 18.68 -7.44
N ALA A 18 1.93 18.17 -8.66
CA ALA A 18 1.07 17.12 -9.17
C ALA A 18 1.05 15.98 -8.15
N GLN A 19 -0.14 15.69 -7.60
CA GLN A 19 -0.31 14.61 -6.63
C GLN A 19 0.14 13.31 -7.32
N THR A 20 1.20 12.72 -6.82
CA THR A 20 1.76 11.50 -7.38
C THR A 20 1.03 10.31 -6.79
N ASP A 21 0.34 9.57 -7.66
CA ASP A 21 -0.37 8.37 -7.28
C ASP A 21 0.50 7.12 -7.44
N TYR A 22 0.27 6.13 -6.58
CA TYR A 22 1.00 4.87 -6.51
C TYR A 22 0.05 3.66 -6.44
N PHE A 23 0.59 2.50 -6.76
CA PHE A 23 0.00 1.19 -6.50
C PHE A 23 0.98 0.30 -5.76
N PHE A 24 0.47 -0.65 -4.97
CA PHE A 24 1.31 -1.70 -4.41
C PHE A 24 1.66 -2.76 -5.45
N ARG A 25 2.90 -3.26 -5.38
CA ARG A 25 3.40 -4.40 -6.14
C ARG A 25 4.27 -5.29 -5.27
N PHE A 26 4.12 -6.60 -5.41
CA PHE A 26 5.11 -7.54 -4.87
C PHE A 26 6.36 -7.56 -5.76
N ALA A 27 7.53 -7.49 -5.14
CA ALA A 27 8.80 -7.71 -5.80
C ALA A 27 9.50 -8.94 -5.20
N GLY A 28 9.86 -9.91 -6.04
CA GLY A 28 10.34 -11.21 -5.60
C GLY A 28 9.20 -12.19 -5.31
N GLY A 29 9.53 -13.28 -4.61
CA GLY A 29 8.64 -14.42 -4.39
C GLY A 29 8.61 -15.38 -5.58
N ASN A 30 7.46 -16.00 -5.84
CA ASN A 30 7.28 -16.98 -6.91
C ASN A 30 6.75 -16.38 -8.23
N ALA A 31 6.61 -17.22 -9.25
CA ALA A 31 6.16 -16.84 -10.59
C ALA A 31 4.73 -16.26 -10.65
N ILE A 32 3.91 -16.47 -9.62
CA ILE A 32 2.54 -15.94 -9.57
C ILE A 32 2.54 -14.51 -9.06
N ILE A 33 3.34 -14.20 -8.03
CA ILE A 33 3.26 -12.92 -7.31
C ILE A 33 4.33 -11.92 -7.73
N ASN A 34 5.49 -12.37 -8.23
CA ASN A 34 6.59 -11.48 -8.57
C ASN A 34 6.18 -10.49 -9.66
N GLY A 35 6.32 -9.19 -9.39
CA GLY A 35 5.96 -8.11 -10.31
C GLY A 35 4.45 -7.84 -10.39
N GLN A 36 3.61 -8.60 -9.69
CA GLN A 36 2.17 -8.39 -9.70
C GLN A 36 1.75 -7.27 -8.75
N ARG A 37 0.85 -6.41 -9.23
CA ARG A 37 0.19 -5.40 -8.41
C ARG A 37 -0.87 -6.05 -7.52
N LEU A 38 -1.06 -5.50 -6.33
CA LEU A 38 -2.07 -5.98 -5.40
C LEU A 38 -3.44 -5.39 -5.76
N ARG A 39 -4.44 -6.25 -5.84
CA ARG A 39 -5.82 -5.94 -6.22
C ARG A 39 -6.80 -6.31 -5.11
N GLY A 40 -8.01 -5.78 -5.24
CA GLY A 40 -9.14 -6.17 -4.42
C GLY A 40 -10.41 -5.40 -4.74
N ASN A 41 -11.54 -6.09 -4.70
CA ASN A 41 -12.86 -5.52 -4.92
C ASN A 41 -13.65 -5.25 -3.63
N ASN A 42 -13.12 -4.52 -2.65
CA ASN A 42 -13.94 -4.22 -1.48
C ASN A 42 -13.56 -2.88 -0.83
N SER A 43 -14.55 -1.98 -0.76
CA SER A 43 -14.48 -0.75 0.04
C SER A 43 -14.93 -0.99 1.49
N ILE A 44 -14.74 -2.20 2.02
CA ILE A 44 -15.07 -2.53 3.40
C ILE A 44 -13.89 -2.18 4.31
N SER A 45 -14.20 -1.76 5.54
CA SER A 45 -13.17 -1.54 6.54
C SER A 45 -12.46 -2.86 6.84
N TYR A 46 -11.18 -2.79 7.16
CA TYR A 46 -10.38 -3.94 7.55
C TYR A 46 -10.22 -4.98 6.41
N TYR A 47 -9.80 -4.51 5.24
CA TYR A 47 -9.56 -5.36 4.07
C TYR A 47 -8.08 -5.40 3.70
N SER A 48 -7.55 -6.58 3.36
CA SER A 48 -6.19 -6.70 2.82
C SER A 48 -6.21 -6.98 1.31
N PRO A 49 -5.56 -6.14 0.47
CA PRO A 49 -5.42 -6.40 -0.95
C PRO A 49 -4.42 -7.54 -1.18
N GLY A 50 -4.43 -8.14 -2.36
CA GLY A 50 -3.51 -9.24 -2.63
C GLY A 50 -3.43 -9.61 -4.10
N VAL A 51 -2.77 -10.73 -4.38
CA VAL A 51 -2.62 -11.27 -5.73
C VAL A 51 -3.33 -12.61 -5.82
N THR A 52 -4.31 -12.70 -6.70
CA THR A 52 -4.99 -13.94 -7.09
C THR A 52 -4.36 -14.50 -8.37
N ARG A 53 -4.52 -15.78 -8.65
CA ARG A 53 -4.13 -16.38 -9.94
C ARG A 53 -5.14 -16.00 -11.04
N PRO A 54 -4.73 -15.97 -12.32
CA PRO A 54 -5.68 -15.89 -13.43
C PRO A 54 -6.62 -17.12 -13.47
N PRO A 55 -7.86 -16.98 -13.98
CA PRO A 55 -8.46 -15.72 -14.44
C PRO A 55 -8.82 -14.82 -13.25
N TYR A 56 -8.60 -13.52 -13.42
CA TYR A 56 -8.89 -12.55 -12.36
C TYR A 56 -10.38 -12.27 -12.26
N ASN A 57 -10.85 -11.98 -11.04
CA ASN A 57 -12.21 -11.50 -10.86
C ASN A 57 -12.35 -10.17 -11.63
N PRO A 58 -13.31 -10.03 -12.56
CA PRO A 58 -13.51 -8.80 -13.32
C PRO A 58 -13.82 -7.59 -12.44
N ASP A 59 -14.31 -7.82 -11.22
CA ASP A 59 -14.59 -6.75 -10.27
C ASP A 59 -13.36 -6.37 -9.42
N ASP A 60 -12.26 -7.13 -9.45
CA ASP A 60 -11.04 -6.76 -8.72
C ASP A 60 -10.38 -5.52 -9.33
N HIS A 61 -10.09 -4.54 -8.48
CA HIS A 61 -9.47 -3.28 -8.89
C HIS A 61 -8.13 -3.06 -8.18
N PHE A 62 -7.27 -2.24 -8.79
CA PHE A 62 -6.07 -1.75 -8.13
C PHE A 62 -6.40 -0.52 -7.27
N MET A 63 -6.07 -0.60 -5.99
CA MET A 63 -6.30 0.51 -5.06
C MET A 63 -5.24 1.59 -5.26
N ARG A 64 -5.71 2.80 -5.61
CA ARG A 64 -4.87 3.97 -5.83
C ARG A 64 -4.45 4.57 -4.49
N LEU A 65 -3.17 4.90 -4.37
CA LEU A 65 -2.57 5.43 -3.16
C LEU A 65 -1.94 6.78 -3.44
N SER A 66 -2.05 7.68 -2.49
CA SER A 66 -1.21 8.87 -2.41
C SER A 66 -0.44 8.84 -1.12
N THR A 67 0.65 9.58 -1.08
CA THR A 67 1.45 9.74 0.12
C THR A 67 1.75 11.21 0.37
N ASN A 68 1.78 11.60 1.63
CA ASN A 68 2.27 12.91 2.05
C ASN A 68 3.81 13.01 2.05
N ALA A 69 4.52 11.93 1.75
CA ALA A 69 5.96 11.91 1.74
C ALA A 69 6.55 12.63 0.52
N SER A 70 7.33 13.67 0.79
CA SER A 70 8.29 14.20 -0.18
C SER A 70 9.53 13.31 -0.28
N ALA A 71 10.45 13.60 -1.20
CA ALA A 71 11.68 12.83 -1.42
C ALA A 71 12.49 12.55 -0.14
N CYS A 72 12.30 13.36 0.91
CA CYS A 72 13.09 13.34 2.14
C CYS A 72 12.29 13.09 3.44
N SER A 73 11.02 12.63 3.38
CA SER A 73 10.24 12.42 4.61
C SER A 73 10.39 10.98 5.16
N PRO A 74 10.85 10.78 6.41
CA PRO A 74 10.98 9.44 7.01
C PRO A 74 9.66 8.88 7.54
N ALA A 75 8.63 9.72 7.72
CA ALA A 75 7.33 9.30 8.26
C ALA A 75 6.23 9.66 7.27
N ALA A 76 5.79 8.67 6.52
CA ALA A 76 4.76 8.79 5.52
C ALA A 76 3.42 8.25 6.03
N VAL A 77 2.36 8.78 5.46
CA VAL A 77 1.00 8.26 5.54
C VAL A 77 0.62 7.81 4.13
N LEU A 78 -0.01 6.64 4.02
CA LEU A 78 -0.52 6.10 2.77
C LEU A 78 -2.03 6.23 2.75
N THR A 79 -2.53 7.14 1.93
CA THR A 79 -3.96 7.44 1.82
C THR A 79 -4.51 6.83 0.55
N VAL A 80 -5.59 6.08 0.65
CA VAL A 80 -6.35 5.60 -0.50
C VAL A 80 -7.04 6.78 -1.16
N VAL A 81 -6.77 6.95 -2.45
CA VAL A 81 -7.41 7.99 -3.25
C VAL A 81 -8.67 7.41 -3.87
N PRO A 82 -9.86 7.99 -3.61
CA PRO A 82 -11.09 7.50 -4.20
C PRO A 82 -11.03 7.42 -5.72
N THR A 83 -11.62 6.37 -6.28
CA THR A 83 -11.72 6.17 -7.72
C THR A 83 -13.20 6.12 -8.13
N HIS A 84 -13.51 6.72 -9.27
CA HIS A 84 -14.85 6.78 -9.87
C HIS A 84 -14.89 5.79 -11.06
N PRO A 85 -15.99 5.05 -11.32
CA PRO A 85 -17.26 4.95 -10.60
C PRO A 85 -17.25 3.79 -9.59
N HIS A 86 -17.21 4.14 -8.31
CA HIS A 86 -17.61 3.32 -7.18
C HIS A 86 -18.30 4.30 -6.21
N PRO A 87 -19.37 3.95 -5.47
CA PRO A 87 -19.86 4.82 -4.38
C PRO A 87 -18.63 5.22 -3.56
N PRO A 88 -18.46 6.52 -3.28
CA PRO A 88 -17.16 7.09 -2.95
C PRO A 88 -16.54 6.26 -1.83
N PRO A 89 -15.39 5.59 -2.04
CA PRO A 89 -14.70 5.01 -0.91
C PRO A 89 -14.39 6.18 0.02
N VAL A 90 -14.77 6.02 1.28
CA VAL A 90 -14.39 6.97 2.32
C VAL A 90 -12.86 7.05 2.29
N PRO A 91 -12.26 8.25 2.26
CA PRO A 91 -10.82 8.39 2.38
C PRO A 91 -10.34 7.51 3.52
N GLY A 92 -9.44 6.58 3.21
CA GLY A 92 -8.96 5.61 4.17
C GLY A 92 -7.47 5.43 4.04
N TYR A 93 -6.93 4.60 4.92
CA TYR A 93 -5.52 4.52 5.17
C TYR A 93 -5.07 3.08 5.07
N TYR A 94 -3.89 2.90 4.48
CA TYR A 94 -3.16 1.65 4.59
C TYR A 94 -2.28 1.67 5.83
N GLY A 95 -2.36 0.59 6.61
CA GLY A 95 -1.58 0.40 7.83
C GLY A 95 -1.32 -1.07 8.11
N LEU A 96 -0.54 -1.32 9.15
CA LEU A 96 -0.24 -2.63 9.71
C LEU A 96 -1.20 -2.91 10.87
N SER A 97 -1.84 -4.09 10.89
CA SER A 97 -2.70 -4.52 11.99
C SER A 97 -2.20 -5.82 12.61
N ASP A 98 -2.31 -5.94 13.93
CA ASP A 98 -2.05 -7.17 14.71
C ASP A 98 -3.36 -7.85 15.17
N LYS A 99 -4.52 -7.47 14.63
CA LYS A 99 -5.82 -7.99 15.08
C LYS A 99 -6.00 -9.47 14.80
N GLU A 100 -5.21 -10.07 13.90
CA GLU A 100 -5.11 -11.52 13.74
C GLU A 100 -4.44 -12.24 14.92
N GLY A 101 -3.85 -11.50 15.87
CA GLY A 101 -3.31 -12.04 17.12
C GLY A 101 -2.03 -12.85 16.97
N VAL A 102 -1.31 -12.71 15.86
CA VAL A 102 -0.04 -13.40 15.62
C VAL A 102 1.10 -12.55 16.15
N PRO A 103 1.88 -13.02 17.15
CA PRO A 103 3.01 -12.26 17.68
C PRO A 103 4.03 -11.89 16.59
N ASP A 104 4.63 -10.70 16.70
CA ASP A 104 5.66 -10.22 15.77
C ASP A 104 5.26 -10.28 14.27
N ALA A 105 3.96 -10.22 13.96
CA ALA A 105 3.43 -10.26 12.61
C ALA A 105 2.26 -9.28 12.48
N TYR A 106 2.30 -8.47 11.43
CA TYR A 106 1.25 -7.53 11.11
C TYR A 106 0.74 -7.74 9.69
N ARG A 107 -0.57 -7.74 9.50
CA ARG A 107 -1.17 -7.75 8.16
C ARG A 107 -1.28 -6.32 7.64
N LEU A 108 -0.95 -6.09 6.36
CA LEU A 108 -1.27 -4.83 5.72
C LEU A 108 -2.78 -4.77 5.43
N VAL A 109 -3.47 -3.76 5.95
CA VAL A 109 -4.92 -3.60 5.77
C VAL A 109 -5.26 -2.16 5.41
N TYR A 110 -6.37 -2.02 4.69
CA TYR A 110 -7.08 -0.77 4.45
C TYR A 110 -8.18 -0.61 5.49
N THR A 111 -8.33 0.61 6.02
CA THR A 111 -9.47 1.02 6.84
C THR A 111 -9.81 2.48 6.62
N TYR A 112 -11.09 2.81 6.70
CA TYR A 112 -11.59 4.19 6.79
C TYR A 112 -12.11 4.52 8.21
N ARG A 113 -11.97 3.60 9.16
CA ARG A 113 -12.44 3.72 10.55
C ARG A 113 -11.28 3.76 11.53
N VAL A 114 -10.31 4.62 11.25
CA VAL A 114 -9.06 4.72 12.03
C VAL A 114 -9.32 4.85 13.54
N ALA A 115 -10.29 5.67 13.96
CA ALA A 115 -10.59 5.87 15.38
C ALA A 115 -11.07 4.59 16.09
N GLU A 116 -11.80 3.72 15.39
CA GLU A 116 -12.27 2.43 15.93
C GLU A 116 -11.13 1.39 15.92
N ASP A 117 -10.31 1.38 14.87
CA ASP A 117 -9.29 0.36 14.66
C ASP A 117 -7.95 0.67 15.38
N TYR A 118 -7.67 1.93 15.73
CA TYR A 118 -6.43 2.32 16.43
C TYR A 118 -6.27 1.61 17.79
N GLY A 119 -7.38 1.31 18.47
CA GLY A 119 -7.39 0.52 19.71
C GLY A 119 -7.05 -0.97 19.54
N ALA A 120 -7.06 -1.47 18.30
CA ALA A 120 -6.76 -2.87 17.95
C ALA A 120 -5.38 -3.01 17.27
N GLY A 121 -4.41 -2.18 17.68
CA GLY A 121 -3.03 -2.23 17.21
C GLY A 121 -2.82 -1.91 15.73
N PHE A 122 -3.76 -1.17 15.13
CA PHE A 122 -3.62 -0.64 13.77
C PHE A 122 -2.67 0.56 13.70
N ARG A 123 -1.72 0.49 12.76
CA ARG A 123 -0.58 1.41 12.64
C ARG A 123 -0.42 1.90 11.20
N TYR A 124 -0.79 3.15 10.95
CA TYR A 124 -0.87 3.71 9.59
C TYR A 124 -0.02 4.97 9.35
N THR A 125 0.54 5.53 10.43
CA THR A 125 1.53 6.60 10.40
C THR A 125 2.94 6.01 10.32
N GLU A 126 3.98 6.79 10.05
CA GLU A 126 5.39 6.35 10.15
C GLU A 126 5.91 5.40 9.05
N TRP A 127 5.19 5.25 7.94
CA TRP A 127 5.71 4.49 6.80
C TRP A 127 7.05 5.08 6.32
N GLN A 128 8.02 4.20 6.04
CA GLN A 128 9.32 4.57 5.49
C GLN A 128 9.39 4.19 4.02
N LEU A 129 9.58 5.18 3.15
CA LEU A 129 9.73 4.98 1.71
C LEU A 129 11.22 4.97 1.37
N ARG A 130 11.75 3.79 1.06
CA ARG A 130 13.15 3.60 0.67
C ARG A 130 13.29 3.59 -0.84
N ARG A 131 13.76 4.71 -1.39
CA ARG A 131 14.11 4.81 -2.81
C ARG A 131 15.43 4.08 -3.04
N THR A 132 15.45 3.16 -4.00
CA THR A 132 16.66 2.42 -4.39
C THR A 132 17.24 3.01 -5.68
N GLY A 133 18.55 2.81 -5.90
CA GLY A 133 19.25 3.30 -7.09
C GLY A 133 18.84 2.58 -8.39
N GLU A 134 18.17 1.44 -8.29
CA GLU A 134 17.61 0.72 -9.43
C GLU A 134 16.33 1.44 -9.88
N ALA A 135 16.42 2.21 -10.98
CA ALA A 135 15.30 2.88 -11.65
C ALA A 135 14.36 3.73 -10.75
N GLY A 136 14.82 4.15 -9.56
CA GLY A 136 14.00 4.90 -8.61
C GLY A 136 12.91 4.08 -7.91
N ARG A 137 13.03 2.75 -7.84
CA ARG A 137 12.06 1.87 -7.14
C ARG A 137 11.87 2.31 -5.68
N VAL A 138 10.63 2.34 -5.22
CA VAL A 138 10.26 2.80 -3.87
C VAL A 138 9.78 1.62 -3.04
N LEU A 139 10.64 1.13 -2.14
CA LEU A 139 10.29 0.04 -1.23
C LEU A 139 9.65 0.56 0.05
N LEU A 140 8.59 -0.10 0.49
CA LEU A 140 7.89 0.24 1.71
C LEU A 140 8.51 -0.50 2.91
N ARG A 141 8.71 0.21 4.02
CA ARG A 141 9.12 -0.33 5.32
C ARG A 141 8.30 0.32 6.43
N TYR A 142 8.24 -0.36 7.57
CA TYR A 142 7.62 0.19 8.77
C TYR A 142 8.59 0.10 9.95
N PRO A 143 8.79 1.19 10.72
CA PRO A 143 9.62 1.18 11.91
C PRO A 143 8.85 0.52 13.06
N VAL A 144 8.93 -0.80 13.15
CA VAL A 144 8.34 -1.52 14.28
C VAL A 144 9.34 -1.59 15.43
N ALA A 145 8.91 -1.16 16.63
CA ALA A 145 9.71 -1.24 17.85
C ALA A 145 10.07 -2.70 18.22
N GLY A 146 11.20 -2.89 18.93
CA GLY A 146 11.59 -4.20 19.48
C GLY A 146 12.81 -4.88 18.86
N GLY A 147 13.57 -4.18 18.00
CA GLY A 147 14.81 -4.70 17.40
C GLY A 147 14.60 -5.91 16.47
N GLY A 148 15.64 -6.28 15.71
CA GLY A 148 15.59 -7.41 14.76
C GLY A 148 15.17 -7.04 13.33
N GLU A 149 15.33 -8.00 12.41
CA GLU A 149 15.08 -7.81 10.99
C GLU A 149 13.62 -8.13 10.64
N TRP A 150 12.83 -7.08 10.38
CA TRP A 150 11.46 -7.20 9.87
C TRP A 150 11.45 -7.33 8.34
N LYS A 151 10.61 -8.22 7.81
CA LYS A 151 10.50 -8.50 6.37
C LYS A 151 9.05 -8.55 5.92
N TRP A 152 8.84 -8.22 4.64
CA TRP A 152 7.60 -8.55 3.98
C TRP A 152 7.58 -10.02 3.58
N ILE A 153 6.43 -10.65 3.78
CA ILE A 153 6.10 -11.94 3.21
C ILE A 153 4.74 -11.82 2.50
N ALA A 154 4.53 -12.64 1.50
CA ALA A 154 3.21 -12.86 0.91
C ALA A 154 2.70 -14.21 1.42
N VAL A 155 1.60 -14.21 2.15
CA VAL A 155 0.97 -15.42 2.71
C VAL A 155 -0.18 -15.84 1.81
N ARG A 156 -0.24 -17.11 1.43
CA ARG A 156 -1.35 -17.68 0.67
C ARG A 156 -2.52 -17.96 1.59
N GLU A 157 -3.67 -17.37 1.29
CA GLU A 157 -4.89 -17.48 2.07
C GLU A 157 -6.10 -17.73 1.15
N MET A 158 -7.15 -18.35 1.68
CA MET A 158 -8.44 -18.43 0.98
C MET A 158 -9.27 -17.20 1.35
N SER A 159 -9.81 -16.47 0.36
CA SER A 159 -10.71 -15.36 0.63
C SER A 159 -12.03 -15.90 1.19
N GLY A 160 -12.32 -15.70 2.48
CA GLY A 160 -13.46 -16.30 3.18
C GLY A 160 -14.85 -15.80 2.77
N GLY A 161 -15.21 -15.91 1.50
CA GLY A 161 -16.49 -15.55 0.91
C GLY A 161 -16.96 -16.60 -0.11
N ALA A 162 -18.19 -16.45 -0.61
CA ALA A 162 -18.76 -17.39 -1.58
C ALA A 162 -17.87 -17.49 -2.84
N GLY A 163 -17.21 -18.64 -3.01
CA GLY A 163 -16.30 -18.91 -4.12
C GLY A 163 -14.81 -18.97 -3.76
N ASP A 164 -14.43 -18.87 -2.47
CA ASP A 164 -13.12 -19.25 -1.91
C ASP A 164 -11.96 -19.18 -2.91
N VAL A 165 -11.51 -17.95 -3.19
CA VAL A 165 -10.41 -17.71 -4.12
C VAL A 165 -9.10 -17.64 -3.35
N GLU A 166 -8.10 -18.38 -3.82
CA GLU A 166 -6.73 -18.28 -3.32
C GLU A 166 -6.17 -16.88 -3.61
N LYS A 167 -5.68 -16.23 -2.56
CA LYS A 167 -5.07 -14.90 -2.62
C LYS A 167 -3.78 -14.86 -1.81
N TRP A 168 -2.74 -14.26 -2.39
CA TRP A 168 -1.49 -13.96 -1.71
C TRP A 168 -1.56 -12.58 -1.08
N VAL A 169 -1.45 -12.53 0.25
CA VAL A 169 -1.73 -11.37 1.09
C VAL A 169 -0.45 -10.86 1.76
N PRO A 170 -0.16 -9.55 1.75
CA PRO A 170 1.03 -8.97 2.36
C PRO A 170 0.99 -8.97 3.90
N TRP A 171 2.06 -9.49 4.49
CA TRP A 171 2.32 -9.46 5.92
C TRP A 171 3.72 -8.91 6.21
N TYR A 172 3.86 -8.12 7.26
CA TYR A 172 5.13 -7.60 7.76
C TYR A 172 5.50 -8.31 9.06
N VAL A 173 6.57 -9.10 9.02
CA VAL A 173 6.87 -10.11 10.03
C VAL A 173 8.31 -9.99 10.50
N LYS A 174 8.49 -10.11 11.82
CA LYS A 174 9.78 -10.42 12.43
C LYS A 174 9.74 -11.87 12.86
N ARG A 175 10.62 -12.69 12.28
CA ARG A 175 10.73 -14.10 12.67
C ARG A 175 11.22 -14.17 14.11
N SER A 176 10.45 -14.80 14.98
CA SER A 176 10.78 -14.95 16.39
C SER A 176 10.32 -16.31 16.92
N ALA A 177 10.79 -16.68 18.12
CA ALA A 177 10.31 -17.89 18.79
C ALA A 177 8.79 -17.84 19.04
N ALA A 178 8.20 -16.65 19.20
CA ALA A 178 6.79 -16.47 19.50
C ALA A 178 5.87 -16.75 18.31
N ASN A 179 6.36 -16.64 17.07
CA ASN A 179 5.58 -16.92 15.87
C ASN A 179 6.10 -18.07 15.01
N ALA A 180 7.22 -18.70 15.40
CA ALA A 180 7.83 -19.79 14.63
C ALA A 180 6.85 -20.93 14.29
N ALA A 181 6.06 -21.38 15.27
CA ALA A 181 5.05 -22.42 15.03
C ALA A 181 4.00 -21.97 14.01
N LYS A 182 3.52 -20.73 14.12
CA LYS A 182 2.51 -20.20 13.20
C LYS A 182 3.05 -20.02 11.78
N LEU A 183 4.28 -19.51 11.65
CA LEU A 183 4.93 -19.36 10.35
C LEU A 183 5.21 -20.71 9.69
N ALA A 184 5.44 -21.77 10.46
CA ALA A 184 5.62 -23.12 9.92
C ALA A 184 4.32 -23.71 9.32
N GLU A 185 3.16 -23.21 9.72
CA GLU A 185 1.85 -23.59 9.15
C GLU A 185 1.49 -22.80 7.90
N TRP A 186 2.09 -21.63 7.70
CA TRP A 186 1.77 -20.74 6.59
C TRP A 186 2.49 -21.17 5.31
N ASP A 187 1.75 -21.19 4.19
CA ASP A 187 2.34 -21.17 2.85
C ASP A 187 2.67 -19.71 2.51
N PHE A 188 3.94 -19.35 2.53
CA PHE A 188 4.37 -17.96 2.30
C PHE A 188 5.66 -17.86 1.48
N GLU A 189 5.79 -16.73 0.80
CA GLU A 189 6.98 -16.34 0.06
C GLU A 189 7.62 -15.10 0.68
N SER A 190 8.96 -15.03 0.67
CA SER A 190 9.65 -13.79 1.05
C SER A 190 9.63 -12.82 -0.12
N VAL A 191 9.18 -11.59 0.14
CA VAL A 191 8.98 -10.56 -0.89
C VAL A 191 9.44 -9.20 -0.39
N ASP A 192 9.48 -8.24 -1.30
CA ASP A 192 9.40 -6.83 -1.01
C ASP A 192 8.04 -6.26 -1.40
N LEU A 193 7.59 -5.24 -0.67
CA LEU A 193 6.42 -4.45 -1.05
C LEU A 193 6.88 -3.12 -1.64
N GLU A 194 6.53 -2.89 -2.90
CA GLU A 194 6.94 -1.73 -3.69
C GLU A 194 5.75 -0.79 -3.96
N LEU A 195 6.01 0.51 -3.91
CA LEU A 195 5.14 1.56 -4.44
C LEU A 195 5.55 1.87 -5.87
N VAL A 196 4.68 1.52 -6.82
CA VAL A 196 4.87 1.79 -8.24
C VAL A 196 4.09 3.05 -8.61
N GLN A 197 4.80 4.08 -9.06
CA GLN A 197 4.21 5.34 -9.50
C GLN A 197 3.31 5.13 -10.73
N ALA A 198 2.13 5.74 -10.74
CA ALA A 198 1.27 5.82 -11.91
C ALA A 198 1.87 6.75 -12.98
N LYS A 199 1.87 6.32 -14.24
CA LYS A 199 2.48 7.06 -15.37
C LYS A 199 1.48 7.82 -16.25
N GLY A 200 0.17 7.64 -16.03
CA GLY A 200 -0.88 8.22 -16.86
C GLY A 200 -2.18 8.45 -16.08
N GLY A 201 -3.26 8.79 -16.80
CA GLY A 201 -4.59 8.89 -16.21
C GLY A 201 -4.97 7.55 -15.55
N VAL A 202 -5.39 7.60 -14.29
CA VAL A 202 -5.69 6.40 -13.51
C VAL A 202 -7.19 6.15 -13.49
N ASN A 203 -7.62 4.96 -13.93
CA ASN A 203 -8.98 4.46 -13.77
C ASN A 203 -8.94 3.15 -12.96
N SER A 204 -9.74 3.04 -11.89
CA SER A 204 -9.84 1.79 -11.12
C SER A 204 -10.51 0.66 -11.88
N GLN A 205 -11.33 0.98 -12.89
CA GLN A 205 -12.05 -0.01 -13.70
C GLN A 205 -11.16 -0.68 -14.75
N ALA A 206 -9.93 -0.22 -14.95
CA ALA A 206 -9.02 -0.89 -15.87
C ALA A 206 -8.43 -2.13 -15.18
N PRO A 207 -8.62 -3.36 -15.72
CA PRO A 207 -7.82 -4.52 -15.35
C PRO A 207 -6.37 -4.28 -15.85
N GLY A 208 -5.65 -3.41 -15.15
CA GLY A 208 -4.35 -2.86 -15.53
C GLY A 208 -4.02 -1.55 -14.81
N GLY A 209 -5.02 -0.81 -14.33
CA GLY A 209 -4.86 0.42 -13.51
C GLY A 209 -4.12 1.59 -14.16
N VAL A 210 -3.71 1.46 -15.42
CA VAL A 210 -3.08 2.48 -16.27
C VAL A 210 -3.20 1.98 -17.71
N ASP A 211 -3.39 2.89 -18.66
CA ASP A 211 -2.94 2.64 -20.03
C ASP A 211 -1.41 2.51 -19.97
N GLU A 212 -0.86 1.38 -20.42
CA GLU A 212 0.60 1.22 -20.60
C GLU A 212 1.10 1.98 -21.83
#